data_AF-A0A256BQ04-F1
#
_entry.id   AF-A0A256BQ04-F1
#
_cell.length_a   1.000
_cell.length_b   1.000
_cell.length_c   1.000
_cell.angle_alpha   90.00
_cell.angle_beta   90.00
_cell.angle_gamma   90.00
#
_symmetry.space_group_name_H-M   'P 1'
#
loop_
_entity.id
_entity.type
_entity.pdbx_description
1 polymer ?
#
loop_
_entity_poly.entity_id
_entity_poly.type
_entity_poly.pdbx_seq_one_letter_code
_entity_poly.pdbx_strand_id
1 'polypeptide(L)'
;MIKSYGDFGIKDFINHEFLSSYKKIYIPNEVLKNGDLTIHIKSVAQNAIFYVLEKSGLNFTVLKAKRVNLNDGENIVDMEYSTSGNGSEYFGYYARGYYKITGGKGFYETGSEDTTYDYVSGQTIITTDNTIGTPSVFDLGAYPEYQTKIKDEISKLNTEFAQLNDDFNSLPSLTSQPSINLTDYKTPQYSEISEPVGFVGRWFDKTINGFACKVTINQGSEFYFKVKGTTSINVNFELNSALETPYFAYSIDGSPMTRQLITNPTLLAVTTDEHIVRVVIDGITETEDKWVGEKGVAFKNVTVGVGGTITGVLPKNRKIMFFGDSITEGVRVLNMEATANGNSGSGAYPFVTCENLNAISYRVGFGAQGVTNGGSGGVPEVLPMLDLMTSTRPAPYYEPDLIVLNHGTNDGPGTSEDFIAKYNAV
;
A
#
# COMPACT_ATOMS: atom_id res chain seq x y z
N MET A 1 -29.82 -18.01 5.71
CA MET A 1 -31.23 -17.56 5.66
C MET A 1 -31.37 -16.58 4.50
N ILE A 2 -31.80 -17.07 3.34
CA ILE A 2 -32.05 -16.25 2.16
C ILE A 2 -33.37 -15.52 2.41
N LYS A 3 -33.32 -14.19 2.53
CA LYS A 3 -34.52 -13.35 2.62
C LYS A 3 -35.29 -13.50 1.31
N SER A 4 -36.53 -13.97 1.36
CA SER A 4 -37.47 -13.90 0.23
C SER A 4 -37.77 -12.42 -0.04
N TYR A 5 -37.28 -11.92 -1.16
CA TYR A 5 -37.61 -10.59 -1.65
C TYR A 5 -39.01 -10.65 -2.28
N GLY A 6 -39.93 -9.86 -1.73
CA GLY A 6 -41.26 -9.63 -2.29
C GLY A 6 -41.20 -8.85 -3.61
N ASP A 7 -42.24 -9.03 -4.41
CA ASP A 7 -42.61 -8.27 -5.63
C ASP A 7 -41.71 -8.41 -6.88
N PHE A 8 -41.10 -9.57 -7.09
CA PHE A 8 -40.73 -9.98 -8.44
C PHE A 8 -41.98 -10.52 -9.15
N GLY A 9 -42.31 -9.97 -10.32
CA GLY A 9 -43.49 -10.31 -11.12
C GLY A 9 -43.49 -11.73 -11.72
N ILE A 10 -43.05 -12.73 -10.96
CA ILE A 10 -43.08 -14.14 -11.33
C ILE A 10 -44.54 -14.59 -11.28
N LYS A 11 -45.13 -14.89 -12.45
CA LYS A 11 -46.45 -15.51 -12.52
C LYS A 11 -46.32 -17.02 -12.40
N ASP A 12 -47.13 -17.62 -11.54
CA ASP A 12 -47.32 -19.06 -11.52
C ASP A 12 -48.31 -19.46 -12.63
N PHE A 13 -47.82 -20.17 -13.64
CA PHE A 13 -48.61 -20.58 -14.80
C PHE A 13 -49.50 -21.82 -14.57
N ILE A 14 -49.55 -22.36 -13.34
CA ILE A 14 -50.42 -23.51 -13.01
C ILE A 14 -51.88 -23.21 -13.37
N ASN A 15 -52.36 -21.98 -13.14
CA ASN A 15 -53.76 -21.61 -13.33
C ASN A 15 -54.11 -21.01 -14.70
N HIS A 16 -53.14 -20.88 -15.62
CA HIS A 16 -53.36 -20.41 -17.00
C HIS A 16 -53.67 -21.62 -17.88
N GLU A 17 -54.90 -22.12 -17.80
CA GLU A 17 -55.31 -23.39 -18.43
C GLU A 17 -56.07 -23.19 -19.74
N PHE A 18 -56.60 -21.99 -20.01
CA PHE A 18 -57.38 -21.71 -21.21
C PHE A 18 -56.46 -21.24 -22.33
N LEU A 19 -56.52 -21.90 -23.49
CA LEU A 19 -55.73 -21.54 -24.67
C LEU A 19 -56.61 -20.80 -25.67
N SER A 20 -56.15 -19.66 -26.18
CA SER A 20 -56.88 -18.94 -27.21
C SER A 20 -57.08 -19.76 -28.50
N SER A 21 -58.22 -19.58 -29.15
CA SER A 21 -58.57 -20.32 -30.37
C SER A 21 -57.74 -19.89 -31.58
N TYR A 22 -57.30 -18.63 -31.61
CA TYR A 22 -56.61 -18.03 -32.75
C TYR A 22 -55.30 -17.37 -32.32
N LYS A 23 -54.36 -17.30 -33.27
CA LYS A 23 -53.20 -16.42 -33.11
C LYS A 23 -53.64 -14.99 -33.33
N LYS A 24 -53.42 -14.14 -32.34
CA LYS A 24 -53.58 -12.69 -32.41
C LYS A 24 -52.37 -12.03 -31.78
N ILE A 25 -52.24 -10.73 -31.99
CA ILE A 25 -51.32 -9.93 -31.19
C ILE A 25 -52.03 -9.64 -29.87
N TYR A 26 -51.48 -10.15 -28.79
CA TYR A 26 -51.94 -9.90 -27.43
C TYR A 26 -50.95 -8.98 -26.73
N ILE A 27 -51.45 -7.90 -26.11
CA ILE A 27 -50.65 -6.91 -25.40
C ILE A 27 -51.20 -6.80 -23.97
N PRO A 28 -50.54 -7.40 -22.97
CA PRO A 28 -50.95 -7.25 -21.58
C PRO A 28 -51.02 -5.77 -21.17
N ASN A 29 -52.03 -5.41 -20.38
CA ASN A 29 -52.21 -4.03 -19.93
C ASN A 29 -51.27 -3.68 -18.77
N GLU A 30 -49.97 -3.79 -19.03
CA GLU A 30 -48.90 -3.53 -18.09
C GLU A 30 -47.77 -2.78 -18.78
N VAL A 31 -47.47 -1.59 -18.26
CA VAL A 31 -46.32 -0.80 -18.71
C VAL A 31 -45.01 -1.51 -18.36
N LEU A 32 -44.05 -1.43 -19.27
CA LEU A 32 -42.70 -1.93 -19.03
C LEU A 32 -41.94 -1.01 -18.08
N LYS A 33 -41.17 -1.61 -17.16
CA LYS A 33 -40.26 -0.91 -16.25
C LYS A 33 -38.91 -0.68 -16.92
N ASN A 34 -38.04 0.11 -16.30
CA ASN A 34 -36.67 0.27 -16.78
C ASN A 34 -35.86 -1.03 -16.58
N GLY A 35 -35.13 -1.47 -17.61
CA GLY A 35 -34.20 -2.60 -17.52
C GLY A 35 -34.15 -3.49 -18.76
N ASP A 36 -33.26 -4.48 -18.74
CA ASP A 36 -33.16 -5.47 -19.82
C ASP A 36 -34.32 -6.46 -19.76
N LEU A 37 -35.01 -6.59 -20.89
CA LEU A 37 -36.29 -7.27 -20.97
C LEU A 37 -36.13 -8.76 -21.31
N THR A 38 -36.61 -9.62 -20.43
CA THR A 38 -36.87 -11.04 -20.70
C THR A 38 -38.36 -11.32 -20.56
N ILE A 39 -38.96 -12.06 -21.49
CA ILE A 39 -40.38 -12.44 -21.43
C ILE A 39 -40.51 -13.91 -21.06
N HIS A 40 -41.30 -14.18 -20.04
CA HIS A 40 -41.74 -15.51 -19.65
C HIS A 40 -43.13 -15.76 -20.24
N ILE A 41 -43.37 -16.93 -20.82
CA ILE A 41 -44.66 -17.27 -21.44
C ILE A 41 -44.94 -18.77 -21.39
N LYS A 42 -46.17 -19.13 -21.01
CA LYS A 42 -46.71 -20.48 -21.21
C LYS A 42 -47.31 -20.59 -22.60
N SER A 43 -46.92 -21.62 -23.36
CA SER A 43 -47.33 -21.80 -24.74
C SER A 43 -47.50 -23.27 -25.11
N VAL A 44 -48.18 -23.51 -26.24
CA VAL A 44 -48.03 -24.75 -27.00
C VAL A 44 -46.88 -24.59 -28.00
N ALA A 45 -46.33 -25.69 -28.51
CA ALA A 45 -45.30 -25.62 -29.54
C ALA A 45 -45.79 -24.87 -30.79
N GLN A 46 -45.19 -23.71 -31.08
CA GLN A 46 -45.61 -22.84 -32.19
C GLN A 46 -44.56 -21.76 -32.53
N ASN A 47 -44.59 -21.26 -33.75
CA ASN A 47 -43.89 -20.03 -34.11
C ASN A 47 -44.63 -18.82 -33.52
N ALA A 48 -43.90 -17.91 -32.91
CA ALA A 48 -44.41 -16.68 -32.28
C ALA A 48 -43.53 -15.48 -32.62
N ILE A 49 -44.10 -14.28 -32.44
CA ILE A 49 -43.37 -13.01 -32.56
C ILE A 49 -43.61 -12.20 -31.30
N PHE A 50 -42.54 -11.77 -30.63
CA PHE A 50 -42.60 -10.89 -29.49
C PHE A 50 -42.30 -9.47 -29.90
N TYR A 51 -42.98 -8.52 -29.27
CA TYR A 51 -42.89 -7.10 -29.58
C TYR A 51 -42.57 -6.29 -28.34
N VAL A 52 -41.73 -5.27 -28.52
CA VAL A 52 -41.69 -4.09 -27.65
C VAL A 52 -42.39 -2.97 -28.39
N LEU A 53 -43.33 -2.31 -27.72
CA LEU A 53 -44.31 -1.42 -28.31
C LEU A 53 -44.35 -0.10 -27.56
N GLU A 54 -44.52 1.01 -28.27
CA GLU A 54 -44.85 2.30 -27.68
C GLU A 54 -46.33 2.63 -27.88
N LYS A 55 -47.04 2.90 -26.78
CA LYS A 55 -48.48 3.14 -26.80
C LYS A 55 -48.83 4.61 -27.06
N SER A 56 -49.78 4.84 -27.97
CA SER A 56 -50.48 6.11 -28.19
C SER A 56 -51.97 5.86 -28.43
N GLY A 57 -52.79 6.01 -27.37
CA GLY A 57 -54.21 5.62 -27.41
C GLY A 57 -54.37 4.10 -27.60
N LEU A 58 -55.09 3.68 -28.64
CA LEU A 58 -55.24 2.27 -29.06
C LEU A 58 -54.23 1.84 -30.13
N ASN A 59 -53.28 2.71 -30.44
CA ASN A 59 -52.21 2.45 -31.40
C ASN A 59 -50.92 2.08 -30.66
N PHE A 60 -50.22 1.06 -31.17
CA PHE A 60 -48.97 0.57 -30.61
C PHE A 60 -47.90 0.53 -31.69
N THR A 61 -46.91 1.42 -31.61
CA THR A 61 -45.79 1.47 -32.57
C THR A 61 -44.73 0.46 -32.17
N VAL A 62 -44.29 -0.38 -33.11
CA VAL A 62 -43.26 -1.39 -32.86
C VAL A 62 -41.90 -0.74 -32.70
N LEU A 63 -41.28 -0.91 -31.53
CA LEU A 63 -39.89 -0.55 -31.26
C LEU A 63 -38.94 -1.71 -31.56
N LYS A 64 -39.37 -2.95 -31.27
CA LYS A 64 -38.61 -4.18 -31.53
C LYS A 64 -39.57 -5.32 -31.83
N ALA A 65 -39.18 -6.19 -32.77
CA ALA A 65 -39.83 -7.47 -33.02
C ALA A 65 -38.80 -8.60 -32.95
N LYS A 66 -39.12 -9.71 -32.29
CA LYS A 66 -38.27 -10.91 -32.18
C LYS A 66 -39.09 -12.15 -32.52
N ARG A 67 -38.65 -12.89 -33.55
CA ARG A 67 -39.30 -14.12 -34.02
C ARG A 67 -38.67 -15.31 -33.30
N VAL A 68 -39.49 -16.20 -32.76
CA VAL A 68 -39.05 -17.34 -31.95
C VAL A 68 -39.91 -18.57 -32.21
N ASN A 69 -39.32 -19.76 -31.98
CA ASN A 69 -40.04 -21.02 -31.93
C ASN A 69 -40.24 -21.37 -30.45
N LEU A 70 -41.50 -21.43 -30.01
CA LEU A 70 -41.87 -21.80 -28.65
C LEU A 70 -42.03 -23.32 -28.55
N ASN A 71 -41.67 -23.87 -27.40
CA ASN A 71 -41.96 -25.25 -27.01
C ASN A 71 -43.27 -25.33 -26.23
N ASP A 72 -43.80 -26.56 -26.08
CA ASP A 72 -44.92 -26.81 -25.17
C ASP A 72 -44.49 -26.57 -23.71
N GLY A 73 -45.31 -25.85 -22.95
CA GLY A 73 -45.02 -25.44 -21.58
C GLY A 73 -44.42 -24.04 -21.46
N GLU A 74 -43.56 -23.83 -20.46
CA GLU A 74 -42.95 -22.54 -20.14
C GLU A 74 -41.74 -22.25 -21.02
N ASN A 75 -41.66 -21.02 -21.51
CA ASN A 75 -40.58 -20.52 -22.35
C ASN A 75 -40.07 -19.18 -21.80
N ILE A 76 -38.76 -18.97 -21.93
CA ILE A 76 -38.06 -17.75 -21.54
C ILE A 76 -37.43 -17.15 -22.80
N VAL A 77 -37.75 -15.89 -23.09
CA VAL A 77 -37.31 -15.19 -24.29
C VAL A 77 -36.60 -13.89 -23.90
N ASP A 78 -35.27 -13.86 -24.04
CA ASP A 78 -34.52 -12.60 -23.98
C ASP A 78 -34.89 -11.73 -25.18
N MET A 79 -35.34 -10.49 -24.96
CA MET A 79 -35.75 -9.60 -26.03
C MET A 79 -34.60 -8.84 -26.68
N GLU A 80 -33.38 -8.91 -26.11
CA GLU A 80 -32.21 -8.14 -26.53
C GLU A 80 -32.56 -6.65 -26.65
N TYR A 81 -33.32 -6.15 -25.67
CA TYR A 81 -33.84 -4.79 -25.64
C TYR A 81 -33.90 -4.29 -24.20
N SER A 82 -33.39 -3.08 -23.98
CA SER A 82 -33.45 -2.39 -22.69
C SER A 82 -34.56 -1.35 -22.75
N THR A 83 -35.57 -1.51 -21.90
CA THR A 83 -36.69 -0.57 -21.82
C THR A 83 -36.31 0.65 -20.98
N SER A 84 -36.79 1.82 -21.40
CA SER A 84 -36.59 3.08 -20.69
C SER A 84 -37.42 3.16 -19.41
N GLY A 85 -38.58 2.50 -19.37
CA GLY A 85 -39.51 2.56 -18.23
C GLY A 85 -40.25 3.90 -18.12
N ASN A 86 -40.35 4.65 -19.21
CA ASN A 86 -40.98 5.97 -19.30
C ASN A 86 -42.52 5.96 -19.12
N GLY A 87 -43.14 4.78 -19.00
CA GLY A 87 -44.58 4.59 -18.87
C GLY A 87 -45.36 4.49 -20.19
N SER A 88 -44.71 4.60 -21.36
CA SER A 88 -45.34 4.40 -22.68
C SER A 88 -45.00 3.05 -23.33
N GLU A 89 -43.99 2.34 -22.84
CA GLU A 89 -43.54 1.05 -23.39
C GLU A 89 -44.39 -0.13 -22.86
N TYR A 90 -44.74 -1.06 -23.75
CA TYR A 90 -45.51 -2.28 -23.50
C TYR A 90 -44.86 -3.47 -24.21
N PHE A 91 -45.07 -4.69 -23.70
CA PHE A 91 -44.75 -5.88 -24.47
C PHE A 91 -46.01 -6.47 -25.10
N GLY A 92 -45.84 -7.11 -26.25
CA GLY A 92 -46.91 -7.88 -26.89
C GLY A 92 -46.36 -9.14 -27.55
N TYR A 93 -47.24 -10.05 -27.93
CA TYR A 93 -46.86 -11.24 -28.65
C TYR A 93 -47.93 -11.67 -29.66
N TYR A 94 -47.50 -12.12 -30.85
CA TYR A 94 -48.33 -12.82 -31.83
C TYR A 94 -48.22 -14.33 -31.63
N ALA A 95 -49.20 -14.94 -30.98
CA ALA A 95 -49.27 -16.39 -30.77
C ALA A 95 -50.69 -16.80 -30.34
N ARG A 96 -50.94 -18.11 -30.20
CA ARG A 96 -52.03 -18.58 -29.33
C ARG A 96 -51.55 -18.45 -27.89
N GLY A 97 -52.26 -17.69 -27.06
CA GLY A 97 -51.87 -17.38 -25.69
C GLY A 97 -52.66 -18.21 -24.69
N TYR A 98 -51.97 -18.74 -23.67
CA TYR A 98 -52.64 -19.23 -22.47
C TYR A 98 -53.14 -18.06 -21.63
N TYR A 99 -54.27 -18.23 -20.97
CA TYR A 99 -54.85 -17.24 -20.08
C TYR A 99 -55.63 -17.87 -18.93
N LYS A 100 -55.84 -17.08 -17.88
CA LYS A 100 -56.74 -17.36 -16.77
C LYS A 100 -57.93 -16.40 -16.83
N ILE A 101 -59.13 -16.90 -16.53
CA ILE A 101 -60.39 -16.13 -16.65
C ILE A 101 -60.49 -14.98 -15.63
N THR A 102 -59.77 -15.04 -14.51
CA THR A 102 -59.82 -14.02 -13.45
C THR A 102 -58.44 -13.62 -12.93
N GLY A 103 -58.28 -12.34 -12.55
CA GLY A 103 -57.14 -11.84 -11.77
C GLY A 103 -56.12 -11.00 -12.55
N GLY A 104 -56.37 -10.70 -13.82
CA GLY A 104 -55.46 -9.86 -14.62
C GLY A 104 -55.84 -8.37 -14.61
N LYS A 105 -55.14 -7.60 -15.44
CA LYS A 105 -55.46 -6.19 -15.76
C LYS A 105 -56.10 -6.02 -17.16
N GLY A 106 -56.46 -7.13 -17.77
CA GLY A 106 -56.92 -7.20 -19.15
C GLY A 106 -55.77 -7.02 -20.14
N PHE A 107 -56.14 -6.84 -21.41
CA PHE A 107 -55.18 -6.77 -22.51
C PHE A 107 -55.75 -5.97 -23.69
N TYR A 108 -54.89 -5.62 -24.62
CA TYR A 108 -55.27 -5.13 -25.95
C TYR A 108 -55.02 -6.24 -26.97
N GLU A 109 -55.87 -6.34 -27.99
CA GLU A 109 -55.67 -7.29 -29.08
C GLU A 109 -56.02 -6.71 -30.44
N THR A 110 -55.44 -7.27 -31.49
CA THR A 110 -55.82 -6.93 -32.87
C THR A 110 -57.26 -7.39 -33.18
N GLY A 111 -57.93 -6.57 -34.00
CA GLY A 111 -59.28 -6.87 -34.49
C GLY A 111 -59.31 -8.11 -35.39
N SER A 112 -60.49 -8.71 -35.56
CA SER A 112 -60.68 -9.91 -36.40
C SER A 112 -60.33 -9.73 -37.87
N GLU A 113 -60.29 -8.47 -38.35
CA GLU A 113 -59.98 -8.10 -39.74
C GLU A 113 -58.48 -7.89 -39.99
N ASP A 114 -57.66 -7.84 -38.94
CA ASP A 114 -56.21 -7.68 -39.10
C ASP A 114 -55.56 -9.00 -39.50
N THR A 115 -55.22 -9.11 -40.78
CA THR A 115 -54.49 -10.25 -41.34
C THR A 115 -52.96 -10.07 -41.29
N THR A 116 -52.47 -8.92 -40.81
CA THR A 116 -51.04 -8.62 -40.72
C THR A 116 -50.49 -9.23 -39.43
N TYR A 117 -49.55 -10.15 -39.54
CA TYR A 117 -49.03 -10.87 -38.38
C TYR A 117 -47.54 -10.64 -38.10
N ASP A 118 -46.82 -9.98 -39.02
CA ASP A 118 -45.36 -9.79 -38.95
C ASP A 118 -44.97 -8.31 -39.05
N TYR A 119 -45.32 -7.54 -38.01
CA TYR A 119 -45.00 -6.12 -37.94
C TYR A 119 -43.50 -5.91 -37.66
N VAL A 120 -42.90 -4.92 -38.32
CA VAL A 120 -41.49 -4.53 -38.11
C VAL A 120 -41.38 -3.17 -37.43
N SER A 121 -40.18 -2.86 -36.94
CA SER A 121 -39.90 -1.59 -36.24
C SER A 121 -40.41 -0.37 -37.02
N GLY A 122 -41.07 0.55 -36.32
CA GLY A 122 -41.67 1.76 -36.85
C GLY A 122 -43.10 1.60 -37.38
N GLN A 123 -43.61 0.37 -37.54
CA GLN A 123 -45.02 0.16 -37.93
C GLN A 123 -45.96 0.23 -36.73
N THR A 124 -47.20 0.61 -36.99
CA THR A 124 -48.23 0.79 -35.96
C THR A 124 -49.27 -0.33 -36.02
N ILE A 125 -49.54 -0.93 -34.86
CA ILE A 125 -50.58 -1.92 -34.63
C ILE A 125 -51.80 -1.20 -34.04
N ILE A 126 -52.97 -1.43 -34.64
CA ILE A 126 -54.25 -0.88 -34.15
C ILE A 126 -54.96 -1.97 -33.36
N THR A 127 -55.40 -1.64 -32.15
CA THR A 127 -55.97 -2.64 -31.23
C THR A 127 -57.37 -2.29 -30.74
N THR A 128 -58.04 -3.30 -30.21
CA THR A 128 -59.25 -3.19 -29.42
C THR A 128 -58.92 -3.28 -27.94
N ASP A 129 -59.67 -2.57 -27.12
CA ASP A 129 -59.48 -2.49 -25.68
C ASP A 129 -60.30 -3.56 -24.95
N ASN A 130 -59.63 -4.45 -24.22
CA ASN A 130 -60.25 -5.43 -23.33
C ASN A 130 -59.77 -5.26 -21.88
N THR A 131 -59.56 -4.01 -21.44
CA THR A 131 -58.99 -3.69 -20.12
C THR A 131 -60.04 -3.34 -19.05
N ILE A 132 -61.26 -2.95 -19.42
CA ILE A 132 -62.35 -2.57 -18.49
C ILE A 132 -63.70 -3.09 -19.01
N GLY A 133 -64.53 -3.69 -18.13
CA GLY A 133 -65.97 -3.84 -18.35
C GLY A 133 -66.48 -5.15 -18.98
N THR A 134 -65.62 -6.10 -19.32
CA THR A 134 -66.03 -7.47 -19.70
C THR A 134 -66.18 -8.35 -18.45
N PRO A 135 -67.18 -9.27 -18.39
CA PRO A 135 -67.25 -10.24 -17.31
C PRO A 135 -65.95 -11.05 -17.33
N SER A 136 -65.16 -10.96 -16.26
CA SER A 136 -63.89 -11.67 -16.03
C SER A 136 -62.66 -10.99 -16.65
N VAL A 137 -61.94 -10.19 -15.88
CA VAL A 137 -60.67 -9.59 -16.32
C VAL A 137 -59.60 -10.69 -16.47
N PHE A 138 -59.28 -11.00 -17.73
CA PHE A 138 -58.35 -12.06 -18.10
C PHE A 138 -56.91 -11.73 -17.71
N ASP A 139 -56.18 -12.74 -17.25
CA ASP A 139 -54.73 -12.68 -17.06
C ASP A 139 -54.03 -13.52 -18.13
N LEU A 140 -53.22 -12.87 -18.97
CA LEU A 140 -52.44 -13.56 -19.99
C LEU A 140 -51.26 -14.28 -19.33
N GLY A 141 -51.01 -15.52 -19.77
CA GLY A 141 -49.92 -16.40 -19.34
C GLY A 141 -48.56 -15.97 -19.88
N ALA A 142 -48.29 -14.66 -19.86
CA ALA A 142 -47.02 -14.06 -20.19
C ALA A 142 -46.72 -12.89 -19.24
N TYR A 143 -45.45 -12.67 -18.92
CA TYR A 143 -45.00 -11.52 -18.12
C TYR A 143 -43.54 -11.12 -18.43
N PRO A 144 -43.18 -9.85 -18.17
CA PRO A 144 -41.81 -9.37 -18.32
C PRO A 144 -41.00 -9.49 -17.02
N GLU A 145 -39.73 -9.90 -17.14
CA GLU A 145 -38.70 -9.84 -16.11
C GLU A 145 -37.63 -8.82 -16.52
N TYR A 146 -37.09 -8.08 -15.55
CA TYR A 146 -36.11 -7.02 -15.76
C TYR A 146 -34.80 -7.34 -15.03
N GLN A 147 -33.69 -7.42 -15.77
CA GLN A 147 -32.37 -7.52 -15.17
C GLN A 147 -31.73 -6.12 -15.10
N THR A 148 -31.83 -5.47 -13.95
CA THR A 148 -31.31 -4.09 -13.76
C THR A 148 -29.99 -4.00 -13.01
N LYS A 149 -29.48 -5.10 -12.42
CA LYS A 149 -28.30 -5.04 -11.53
C LYS A 149 -27.10 -5.85 -12.00
N ILE A 150 -27.34 -6.98 -12.66
CA ILE A 150 -26.26 -7.92 -12.97
C ILE A 150 -25.33 -7.39 -14.06
N LYS A 151 -25.85 -6.75 -15.11
CA LYS A 151 -25.00 -6.23 -16.20
C LYS A 151 -24.18 -5.00 -15.78
N ASP A 152 -24.76 -4.12 -14.98
CA ASP A 152 -24.05 -2.96 -14.42
C ASP A 152 -22.92 -3.40 -13.50
N GLU A 153 -23.17 -4.42 -12.67
CA GLU A 153 -22.18 -4.98 -11.74
C GLU A 153 -21.06 -5.72 -12.50
N ILE A 154 -21.38 -6.45 -13.58
CA ILE A 154 -20.39 -7.05 -14.48
C ILE A 154 -19.55 -5.97 -15.18
N SER A 155 -20.17 -4.90 -15.68
CA SER A 155 -19.45 -3.80 -16.35
C SER A 155 -18.51 -3.07 -15.39
N LYS A 156 -18.93 -2.88 -14.15
CA LYS A 156 -18.10 -2.29 -13.09
C LYS A 156 -16.89 -3.18 -12.78
N LEU A 157 -17.12 -4.48 -12.56
CA LEU A 157 -16.05 -5.45 -12.27
C LEU A 157 -15.04 -5.54 -13.42
N ASN A 158 -15.48 -5.53 -14.67
CA ASN A 158 -14.59 -5.53 -15.83
C ASN A 158 -13.71 -4.28 -15.89
N THR A 159 -14.25 -3.12 -15.51
CA THR A 159 -13.52 -1.85 -15.46
C THR A 159 -12.46 -1.87 -14.35
N GLU A 160 -12.83 -2.33 -13.15
CA GLU A 160 -11.91 -2.49 -12.02
C GLU A 160 -10.79 -3.48 -12.34
N PHE A 161 -11.11 -4.59 -13.03
CA PHE A 161 -10.12 -5.58 -13.46
C PHE A 161 -9.13 -5.02 -14.48
N ALA A 162 -9.60 -4.26 -15.47
CA ALA A 162 -8.74 -3.62 -16.46
C ALA A 162 -7.76 -2.64 -15.80
N GLN A 163 -8.25 -1.81 -14.87
CA GLN A 163 -7.40 -0.88 -14.12
C GLN A 163 -6.34 -1.62 -13.29
N LEU A 164 -6.72 -2.69 -12.59
CA LEU A 164 -5.77 -3.48 -11.80
C LEU A 164 -4.67 -4.10 -12.67
N ASN A 165 -5.03 -4.52 -13.89
CA ASN A 165 -4.07 -5.08 -14.84
C ASN A 165 -3.13 -4.00 -15.38
N ASP A 166 -3.60 -2.79 -15.64
CA ASP A 166 -2.77 -1.66 -16.05
C ASP A 166 -1.84 -1.20 -14.91
N ASP A 167 -2.33 -1.17 -13.67
CA ASP A 167 -1.53 -0.90 -12.48
C ASP A 167 -0.43 -1.96 -12.30
N PHE A 168 -0.76 -3.24 -12.47
CA PHE A 168 0.22 -4.33 -12.41
C PHE A 168 1.28 -4.23 -13.51
N ASN A 169 0.88 -3.88 -14.73
CA ASN A 169 1.80 -3.77 -15.87
C ASN A 169 2.63 -2.47 -15.85
N SER A 170 2.18 -1.45 -15.11
CA SER A 170 2.92 -0.20 -14.90
C SER A 170 3.85 -0.24 -13.69
N LEU A 171 3.79 -1.30 -12.87
CA LEU A 171 4.83 -1.56 -11.89
C LEU A 171 6.18 -1.72 -12.62
N PRO A 172 7.24 -1.00 -12.20
CA PRO A 172 8.55 -1.17 -12.78
C PRO A 172 8.99 -2.63 -12.62
N SER A 173 9.51 -3.23 -13.70
CA SER A 173 9.99 -4.60 -13.66
C SER A 173 10.95 -4.77 -12.48
N LEU A 174 10.67 -5.72 -11.59
CA LEU A 174 11.59 -6.12 -10.50
C LEU A 174 12.96 -6.59 -11.05
N THR A 175 13.07 -6.79 -12.35
CA THR A 175 14.28 -7.17 -13.10
C THR A 175 15.15 -6.00 -13.53
N SER A 176 14.75 -4.75 -13.27
CA SER A 176 15.56 -3.55 -13.58
C SER A 176 15.96 -2.74 -12.35
N GLN A 177 15.78 -3.29 -11.15
CA GLN A 177 16.54 -2.84 -9.99
C GLN A 177 17.99 -3.30 -10.21
N PRO A 178 19.01 -2.44 -10.05
CA PRO A 178 20.39 -2.91 -10.07
C PRO A 178 20.54 -3.98 -8.99
N SER A 179 20.66 -5.25 -9.41
CA SER A 179 20.99 -6.33 -8.50
C SER A 179 22.44 -6.14 -8.10
N ILE A 180 22.66 -5.56 -6.91
CA ILE A 180 23.98 -5.49 -6.30
C ILE A 180 24.25 -6.87 -5.71
N ASN A 181 25.31 -7.54 -6.17
CA ASN A 181 25.79 -8.71 -5.46
C ASN A 181 26.55 -8.23 -4.22
N LEU A 182 26.32 -8.87 -3.07
CA LEU A 182 27.02 -8.58 -1.80
C LEU A 182 28.56 -8.68 -1.90
N THR A 183 29.07 -9.20 -3.02
CA THR A 183 30.48 -9.37 -3.35
C THR A 183 31.11 -8.21 -4.11
N ASP A 184 30.33 -7.23 -4.58
CA ASP A 184 30.80 -6.28 -5.58
C ASP A 184 31.84 -5.28 -5.04
N TYR A 185 31.92 -5.06 -3.72
CA TYR A 185 33.02 -4.30 -3.12
C TYR A 185 33.38 -4.80 -1.71
N LYS A 186 34.66 -5.14 -1.49
CA LYS A 186 35.20 -5.45 -0.14
C LYS A 186 35.39 -4.20 0.73
N THR A 187 35.36 -3.02 0.13
CA THR A 187 35.43 -1.72 0.80
C THR A 187 34.42 -0.77 0.16
N PRO A 188 33.81 0.16 0.92
CA PRO A 188 32.96 1.20 0.36
C PRO A 188 33.61 1.95 -0.82
N GLN A 189 32.80 2.47 -1.74
CA GLN A 189 33.29 3.50 -2.67
C GLN A 189 33.43 4.82 -1.93
N TYR A 190 34.44 5.63 -2.24
CA TYR A 190 34.69 6.89 -1.54
C TYR A 190 34.72 8.12 -2.46
N SER A 191 34.41 9.29 -1.92
CA SER A 191 34.76 10.61 -2.48
C SER A 191 35.69 11.34 -1.54
N GLU A 192 36.72 11.97 -2.09
CA GLU A 192 37.51 12.96 -1.36
C GLU A 192 36.69 14.21 -1.08
N ILE A 193 36.99 14.85 0.05
CA ILE A 193 36.41 16.11 0.47
C ILE A 193 37.53 17.10 0.83
N SER A 194 37.21 18.39 0.94
CA SER A 194 38.18 19.43 1.29
C SER A 194 38.64 19.36 2.75
N GLU A 195 37.78 18.88 3.63
CA GLU A 195 38.11 18.69 5.04
C GLU A 195 39.06 17.50 5.22
N PRO A 196 39.93 17.51 6.25
CA PRO A 196 40.89 16.42 6.47
C PRO A 196 40.23 15.11 6.91
N VAL A 197 38.97 15.16 7.35
CA VAL A 197 38.21 14.01 7.86
C VAL A 197 36.74 14.14 7.45
N GLY A 198 36.15 13.04 6.94
CA GLY A 198 34.73 12.96 6.63
C GLY A 198 33.94 12.25 7.72
N PHE A 199 32.89 12.88 8.23
CA PHE A 199 32.09 12.39 9.35
C PHE A 199 30.77 11.76 8.90
N VAL A 200 30.41 10.64 9.52
CA VAL A 200 29.15 9.89 9.31
C VAL A 200 28.47 9.71 10.67
N GLY A 201 27.16 9.95 10.73
CA GLY A 201 26.40 9.98 11.99
C GLY A 201 26.19 11.40 12.53
N ARG A 202 25.74 11.50 13.78
CA ARG A 202 25.40 12.79 14.42
C ARG A 202 26.62 13.40 15.09
N TRP A 203 27.22 14.38 14.42
CA TRP A 203 28.39 15.12 14.90
C TRP A 203 28.11 16.62 14.96
N PHE A 204 28.63 17.30 15.98
CA PHE A 204 28.49 18.75 16.16
C PHE A 204 29.76 19.41 16.68
N ASP A 205 29.91 20.70 16.41
CA ASP A 205 31.04 21.48 16.89
C ASP A 205 30.86 21.91 18.34
N LYS A 206 31.91 21.69 19.15
CA LYS A 206 32.00 22.15 20.54
C LYS A 206 33.46 22.32 20.97
N THR A 207 33.71 23.31 21.81
CA THR A 207 35.02 23.49 22.45
C THR A 207 35.10 22.62 23.70
N ILE A 208 36.09 21.72 23.76
CA ILE A 208 36.37 20.86 24.92
C ILE A 208 37.81 21.14 25.36
N ASN A 209 38.00 21.46 26.64
CA ASN A 209 39.32 21.78 27.23
C ASN A 209 40.13 22.84 26.43
N GLY A 210 39.44 23.80 25.81
CA GLY A 210 40.06 24.85 24.99
C GLY A 210 40.36 24.47 23.54
N PHE A 211 40.06 23.23 23.12
CA PHE A 211 40.24 22.77 21.75
C PHE A 211 38.92 22.70 20.99
N ALA A 212 38.92 23.18 19.74
CA ALA A 212 37.81 22.96 18.82
C ALA A 212 37.72 21.46 18.47
N CYS A 213 36.57 20.85 18.76
CA CYS A 213 36.34 19.43 18.55
C CYS A 213 35.05 19.17 17.76
N LYS A 214 35.03 18.06 17.04
CA LYS A 214 33.79 17.42 16.57
C LYS A 214 33.33 16.44 17.64
N VAL A 215 32.15 16.64 18.19
CA VAL A 215 31.61 15.85 19.30
C VAL A 215 30.45 15.00 18.80
N THR A 216 30.35 13.78 19.32
CA THR A 216 29.17 12.92 19.17
C THR A 216 28.81 12.29 20.51
N ILE A 217 27.51 12.12 20.74
CA ILE A 217 26.96 11.42 21.90
C ILE A 217 26.51 9.99 21.54
N ASN A 218 26.59 9.62 20.25
CA ASN A 218 26.11 8.35 19.75
C ASN A 218 27.29 7.39 19.54
N GLN A 219 27.19 6.23 20.20
CA GLN A 219 28.06 5.10 19.91
C GLN A 219 27.83 4.64 18.46
N GLY A 220 28.90 4.26 17.78
CA GLY A 220 28.87 3.82 16.39
C GLY A 220 28.73 4.93 15.34
N SER A 221 28.80 6.20 15.74
CA SER A 221 29.17 7.31 14.85
C SER A 221 30.56 7.06 14.26
N GLU A 222 30.79 7.49 13.03
CA GLU A 222 31.99 7.11 12.29
C GLU A 222 32.67 8.31 11.64
N PHE A 223 33.95 8.16 11.30
CA PHE A 223 34.64 9.08 10.42
C PHE A 223 35.73 8.39 9.61
N TYR A 224 36.12 9.02 8.51
CA TYR A 224 36.96 8.44 7.48
C TYR A 224 37.99 9.44 6.98
N PHE A 225 39.18 8.94 6.68
CA PHE A 225 40.25 9.70 6.04
C PHE A 225 41.23 8.78 5.32
N LYS A 226 41.98 9.36 4.40
CA LYS A 226 43.11 8.75 3.71
C LYS A 226 44.41 9.29 4.25
N VAL A 227 45.41 8.43 4.32
CA VAL A 227 46.81 8.82 4.59
C VAL A 227 47.72 8.34 3.48
N LYS A 228 48.82 9.05 3.27
CA LYS A 228 49.88 8.67 2.32
C LYS A 228 51.22 9.23 2.78
N GLY A 229 52.32 8.57 2.46
CA GLY A 229 53.67 9.05 2.78
C GLY A 229 54.01 9.04 4.26
N THR A 230 53.33 8.23 5.06
CA THR A 230 53.58 8.07 6.51
C THR A 230 53.60 6.60 6.90
N THR A 231 54.26 6.26 8.00
CA THR A 231 54.12 4.96 8.66
C THR A 231 53.40 5.06 10.00
N SER A 232 53.12 6.27 10.48
CA SER A 232 52.48 6.55 11.77
C SER A 232 51.25 7.43 11.60
N ILE A 233 50.19 7.07 12.34
CA ILE A 233 48.91 7.75 12.36
C ILE A 233 48.48 7.87 13.81
N ASN A 234 48.07 9.08 14.22
CA ASN A 234 47.45 9.32 15.52
C ASN A 234 46.06 9.90 15.32
N VAL A 235 45.08 9.33 16.01
CA VAL A 235 43.70 9.84 16.10
C VAL A 235 43.53 10.43 17.48
N ASN A 236 43.45 11.77 17.55
CA ASN A 236 43.50 12.49 18.81
C ASN A 236 42.10 12.89 19.28
N PHE A 237 41.81 12.62 20.55
CA PHE A 237 40.55 12.96 21.20
C PHE A 237 40.80 13.80 22.45
N GLU A 238 39.80 14.59 22.82
CA GLU A 238 39.70 15.21 24.15
C GLU A 238 38.68 14.42 24.99
N LEU A 239 38.95 14.25 26.28
CA LEU A 239 38.02 13.55 27.17
C LEU A 239 36.75 14.38 27.37
N ASN A 240 35.60 13.86 26.92
CA ASN A 240 34.27 14.46 27.11
C ASN A 240 33.28 13.46 27.74
N SER A 241 33.75 12.64 28.68
CA SER A 241 32.92 11.75 29.49
C SER A 241 33.21 12.00 30.97
N ALA A 242 32.21 11.82 31.82
CA ALA A 242 32.34 11.96 33.27
C ALA A 242 32.41 10.60 33.99
N LEU A 243 31.91 9.52 33.37
CA LEU A 243 31.82 8.21 34.00
C LEU A 243 33.03 7.31 33.72
N GLU A 244 33.30 6.98 32.45
CA GLU A 244 34.42 6.11 32.06
C GLU A 244 35.08 6.61 30.77
N THR A 245 36.35 6.28 30.56
CA THR A 245 37.04 6.65 29.32
C THR A 245 36.47 5.84 28.14
N PRO A 246 35.94 6.50 27.09
CA PRO A 246 35.40 5.78 25.94
C PRO A 246 36.46 5.08 25.10
N TYR A 247 35.97 4.27 24.17
CA TYR A 247 36.80 3.59 23.18
C TYR A 247 36.57 4.17 21.77
N PHE A 248 37.42 3.75 20.85
CA PHE A 248 37.10 3.76 19.44
C PHE A 248 37.61 2.45 18.83
N ALA A 249 37.00 2.07 17.72
CA ALA A 249 37.46 0.98 16.88
C ALA A 249 37.90 1.54 15.53
N TYR A 250 38.92 0.95 14.91
CA TYR A 250 39.37 1.37 13.59
C TYR A 250 39.71 0.19 12.69
N SER A 251 39.60 0.43 11.39
CA SER A 251 39.96 -0.48 10.32
C SER A 251 40.83 0.28 9.32
N ILE A 252 41.93 -0.36 8.91
CA ILE A 252 42.81 0.13 7.85
C ILE A 252 42.61 -0.77 6.63
N ASP A 253 42.23 -0.20 5.49
CA ASP A 253 42.00 -0.90 4.22
C ASP A 253 41.01 -2.09 4.30
N GLY A 254 40.01 -1.97 5.17
CA GLY A 254 38.99 -3.01 5.38
C GLY A 254 39.44 -4.20 6.23
N SER A 255 40.54 -4.08 6.96
CA SER A 255 40.94 -5.07 7.98
C SER A 255 39.92 -5.15 9.14
N PRO A 256 39.90 -6.27 9.90
CA PRO A 256 39.06 -6.37 11.08
C PRO A 256 39.28 -5.21 12.07
N MET A 257 38.19 -4.79 12.72
CA MET A 257 38.22 -3.67 13.66
C MET A 257 39.17 -3.94 14.83
N THR A 258 40.10 -3.01 15.05
CA THR A 258 40.95 -2.96 16.24
C THR A 258 40.39 -1.92 17.21
N ARG A 259 40.10 -2.33 18.44
CA ARG A 259 39.48 -1.49 19.49
C ARG A 259 40.53 -1.01 20.49
N GLN A 260 40.52 0.29 20.82
CA GLN A 260 41.41 0.87 21.84
C GLN A 260 40.78 2.09 22.52
N LEU A 261 41.29 2.48 23.68
CA LEU A 261 40.83 3.66 24.42
C LEU A 261 41.13 4.93 23.64
N ILE A 262 40.28 5.97 23.79
CA ILE A 262 40.54 7.29 23.18
C ILE A 262 41.83 7.96 23.67
N THR A 263 42.37 7.53 24.81
CA THR A 263 43.65 7.98 25.37
C THR A 263 44.87 7.31 24.74
N ASN A 264 44.65 6.27 23.92
CA ASN A 264 45.68 5.63 23.10
C ASN A 264 45.46 6.08 21.65
N PRO A 265 46.11 7.16 21.18
CA PRO A 265 45.79 7.74 19.87
C PRO A 265 46.45 7.00 18.70
N THR A 266 47.54 6.28 18.95
CA THR A 266 48.38 5.68 17.91
C THR A 266 47.74 4.42 17.31
N LEU A 267 47.57 4.41 15.99
CA LEU A 267 47.10 3.23 15.25
C LEU A 267 48.27 2.28 14.94
N LEU A 268 47.96 1.07 14.45
CA LEU A 268 48.97 0.18 13.88
C LEU A 268 49.76 0.85 12.75
N ALA A 269 51.04 0.51 12.65
CA ALA A 269 51.92 1.05 11.62
C ALA A 269 51.46 0.62 10.23
N VAL A 270 51.57 1.54 9.26
CA VAL A 270 51.23 1.32 7.86
C VAL A 270 52.45 1.47 6.97
N THR A 271 52.35 1.03 5.72
CA THR A 271 53.33 1.36 4.68
C THR A 271 53.16 2.80 4.21
N THR A 272 54.12 3.34 3.45
CA THR A 272 54.05 4.73 2.95
C THR A 272 53.10 4.91 1.76
N ASP A 273 52.49 3.83 1.28
CA ASP A 273 51.46 3.87 0.24
C ASP A 273 50.19 4.56 0.75
N GLU A 274 49.19 4.68 -0.12
CA GLU A 274 47.90 5.25 0.26
C GLU A 274 47.09 4.21 1.05
N HIS A 275 46.54 4.64 2.20
CA HIS A 275 45.71 3.81 3.07
C HIS A 275 44.42 4.54 3.43
N ILE A 276 43.30 3.81 3.49
CA ILE A 276 42.01 4.31 3.96
C ILE A 276 41.80 3.87 5.39
N VAL A 277 41.53 4.83 6.27
CA VAL A 277 41.22 4.58 7.67
C VAL A 277 39.75 4.89 7.92
N ARG A 278 39.04 3.91 8.48
CA ARG A 278 37.71 4.08 9.06
C ARG A 278 37.82 4.01 10.57
N VAL A 279 37.19 4.95 11.26
CA VAL A 279 37.08 4.96 12.72
C VAL A 279 35.60 4.93 13.11
N VAL A 280 35.28 4.13 14.11
CA VAL A 280 33.95 3.97 14.70
C VAL A 280 34.06 4.30 16.18
N ILE A 281 33.22 5.22 16.66
CA ILE A 281 33.14 5.54 18.08
C ILE A 281 32.57 4.36 18.85
N ASP A 282 33.22 3.99 19.95
CA ASP A 282 32.94 2.74 20.64
C ASP A 282 32.97 2.91 22.17
N GLY A 283 32.32 2.01 22.90
CA GLY A 283 32.33 2.02 24.37
C GLY A 283 31.96 3.36 25.02
N ILE A 284 30.78 3.91 24.73
CA ILE A 284 30.22 5.02 25.54
C ILE A 284 29.37 4.41 26.65
N THR A 285 29.57 4.82 27.91
CA THR A 285 28.74 4.36 29.05
C THR A 285 27.27 4.73 28.84
N GLU A 286 26.36 3.81 29.14
CA GLU A 286 24.93 3.95 28.83
C GLU A 286 24.31 5.19 29.51
N THR A 287 24.64 5.38 30.79
CA THR A 287 24.05 6.38 31.69
C THR A 287 24.78 7.73 31.71
N GLU A 288 25.72 7.95 30.80
CA GLU A 288 26.42 9.22 30.65
C GLU A 288 25.43 10.37 30.34
N ASP A 289 25.73 11.62 30.72
CA ASP A 289 24.85 12.79 30.50
C ASP A 289 24.88 13.25 29.02
N LYS A 290 24.28 12.41 28.18
CA LYS A 290 24.31 12.52 26.72
C LYS A 290 23.45 13.67 26.21
N TRP A 291 22.24 13.82 26.72
CA TRP A 291 21.25 14.70 26.09
C TRP A 291 21.47 16.19 26.37
N VAL A 292 21.67 16.54 27.64
CA VAL A 292 21.83 17.94 28.09
C VAL A 292 23.31 18.26 28.31
N GLY A 293 24.06 17.36 28.95
CA GLY A 293 25.50 17.53 29.16
C GLY A 293 26.33 17.39 27.87
N GLU A 294 25.74 16.81 26.82
CA GLU A 294 26.39 16.49 25.54
C GLU A 294 27.68 15.68 25.74
N LYS A 295 27.64 14.73 26.68
CA LYS A 295 28.77 13.86 27.02
C LYS A 295 28.84 12.66 26.07
N GLY A 296 30.06 12.29 25.71
CA GLY A 296 30.35 11.29 24.67
C GLY A 296 31.82 11.34 24.26
N VAL A 297 32.10 11.39 22.96
CA VAL A 297 33.46 11.48 22.41
C VAL A 297 33.69 12.80 21.71
N ALA A 298 34.85 13.42 21.95
CA ALA A 298 35.27 14.67 21.30
C ALA A 298 36.52 14.43 20.44
N PHE A 299 36.33 14.33 19.12
CA PHE A 299 37.41 14.23 18.15
C PHE A 299 38.08 15.59 17.95
N LYS A 300 39.41 15.62 18.08
CA LYS A 300 40.23 16.82 17.92
C LYS A 300 40.80 16.92 16.51
N ASN A 301 41.66 15.98 16.14
CA ASN A 301 42.29 15.93 14.82
C ASN A 301 42.96 14.57 14.57
N VAL A 302 43.40 14.36 13.33
CA VAL A 302 44.34 13.30 12.95
C VAL A 302 45.71 13.93 12.70
N THR A 303 46.77 13.25 13.13
CA THR A 303 48.15 13.64 12.79
C THR A 303 48.92 12.45 12.21
N VAL A 304 49.89 12.74 11.35
CA VAL A 304 50.75 11.75 10.67
C VAL A 304 52.22 12.14 10.81
N GLY A 305 53.11 11.19 10.55
CA GLY A 305 54.56 11.43 10.52
C GLY A 305 54.98 12.52 9.53
N VAL A 306 56.18 13.07 9.73
CA VAL A 306 56.74 14.13 8.89
C VAL A 306 56.75 13.70 7.42
N GLY A 307 56.19 14.55 6.54
CA GLY A 307 56.07 14.28 5.10
C GLY A 307 54.80 13.52 4.70
N GLY A 308 54.03 13.02 5.67
CA GLY A 308 52.74 12.40 5.42
C GLY A 308 51.64 13.41 5.10
N THR A 309 50.64 12.96 4.35
CA THR A 309 49.45 13.74 4.00
C THR A 309 48.18 13.07 4.52
N ILE A 310 47.18 13.88 4.86
CA ILE A 310 45.84 13.44 5.25
C ILE A 310 44.83 14.05 4.29
N THR A 311 43.89 13.25 3.80
CA THR A 311 42.79 13.69 2.93
C THR A 311 41.48 13.11 3.43
N GLY A 312 40.48 13.95 3.72
CA GLY A 312 39.19 13.44 4.15
C GLY A 312 38.48 12.70 3.02
N VAL A 313 37.73 11.66 3.39
CA VAL A 313 36.86 10.94 2.46
C VAL A 313 35.50 10.67 3.07
N LEU A 314 34.50 10.49 2.22
CA LEU A 314 33.17 10.01 2.61
C LEU A 314 32.80 8.77 1.80
N PRO A 315 32.21 7.74 2.44
CA PRO A 315 31.68 6.59 1.72
C PRO A 315 30.45 6.98 0.88
N LYS A 316 30.23 6.27 -0.23
CA LYS A 316 29.15 6.50 -1.22
C LYS A 316 28.12 5.38 -1.27
N ASN A 317 28.25 4.40 -0.41
CA ASN A 317 27.38 3.24 -0.38
C ASN A 317 25.97 3.61 0.09
N ARG A 318 25.04 2.66 -0.06
CA ARG A 318 23.67 2.81 0.45
C ARG A 318 23.68 3.12 1.94
N LYS A 319 22.79 3.99 2.38
CA LYS A 319 22.71 4.48 3.76
C LYS A 319 21.54 3.81 4.47
N ILE A 320 21.80 3.21 5.62
CA ILE A 320 20.75 2.68 6.48
C ILE A 320 20.73 3.52 7.74
N MET A 321 19.56 4.08 8.06
CA MET A 321 19.34 4.82 9.30
C MET A 321 18.65 3.95 10.34
N PHE A 322 19.30 3.75 11.48
CA PHE A 322 18.78 2.96 12.59
C PHE A 322 18.39 3.89 13.73
N PHE A 323 17.17 3.75 14.20
CA PHE A 323 16.72 4.28 15.48
C PHE A 323 16.39 3.12 16.40
N GLY A 324 16.83 3.18 17.65
CA GLY A 324 16.47 2.14 18.59
C GLY A 324 16.88 2.43 20.03
N ASP A 325 16.74 1.41 20.85
CA ASP A 325 17.09 1.45 22.27
C ASP A 325 18.53 0.95 22.54
N SER A 326 18.77 0.39 23.73
CA SER A 326 20.02 -0.23 24.16
C SER A 326 20.54 -1.28 23.17
N ILE A 327 19.65 -2.02 22.50
CA ILE A 327 20.00 -3.05 21.53
C ILE A 327 20.65 -2.43 20.28
N THR A 328 20.10 -1.30 19.82
CA THR A 328 20.62 -0.56 18.65
C THR A 328 21.85 0.26 19.00
N GLU A 329 21.90 0.83 20.20
CA GLU A 329 23.09 1.53 20.70
C GLU A 329 24.30 0.60 20.80
N GLY A 330 24.07 -0.67 21.18
CA GLY A 330 25.12 -1.65 21.43
C GLY A 330 25.52 -1.72 22.90
N VAL A 331 24.55 -1.60 23.81
CA VAL A 331 24.77 -1.76 25.24
C VAL A 331 24.99 -3.24 25.57
N ARG A 332 25.97 -3.54 26.43
CA ARG A 332 26.30 -4.91 26.89
C ARG A 332 26.65 -5.93 25.80
N VAL A 333 27.11 -5.45 24.65
CA VAL A 333 27.48 -6.29 23.50
C VAL A 333 28.70 -7.16 23.78
N LEU A 334 29.69 -6.64 24.52
CA LEU A 334 30.94 -7.35 24.81
C LEU A 334 30.88 -8.14 26.12
N ASN A 335 30.10 -7.67 27.09
CA ASN A 335 29.86 -8.32 28.38
C ASN A 335 28.63 -7.68 29.07
N MET A 336 28.24 -8.17 30.24
CA MET A 336 27.02 -7.73 30.95
C MET A 336 27.12 -6.37 31.64
N GLU A 337 28.25 -5.66 31.56
CA GLU A 337 28.39 -4.30 32.11
C GLU A 337 27.86 -3.26 31.12
N ALA A 338 27.01 -2.34 31.58
CA ALA A 338 26.47 -1.25 30.74
C ALA A 338 27.41 -0.03 30.65
N THR A 339 28.72 -0.29 30.68
CA THR A 339 29.77 0.73 30.75
C THR A 339 30.61 0.77 29.47
N ALA A 340 31.61 1.64 29.41
CA ALA A 340 32.52 1.73 28.27
C ALA A 340 33.20 0.39 27.92
N ASN A 341 33.39 -0.50 28.91
CA ASN A 341 34.01 -1.81 28.69
C ASN A 341 33.06 -2.86 28.09
N GLY A 342 31.76 -2.79 28.39
CA GLY A 342 30.77 -3.76 27.90
C GLY A 342 29.99 -3.29 26.67
N ASN A 343 29.87 -1.98 26.48
CA ASN A 343 29.18 -1.40 25.34
C ASN A 343 30.07 -1.43 24.09
N SER A 344 29.48 -1.78 22.95
CA SER A 344 30.15 -1.66 21.67
C SER A 344 29.25 -1.36 20.47
N GLY A 345 29.57 -0.29 19.75
CA GLY A 345 28.96 0.09 18.48
C GLY A 345 29.50 -0.75 17.34
N SER A 346 30.79 -1.10 17.35
CA SER A 346 31.38 -1.99 16.34
C SER A 346 30.94 -3.45 16.51
N GLY A 347 30.44 -3.85 17.68
CA GLY A 347 29.81 -5.16 17.88
C GLY A 347 28.28 -5.16 17.75
N ALA A 348 27.63 -4.00 17.64
CA ALA A 348 26.17 -3.90 17.60
C ALA A 348 25.59 -4.39 16.26
N TYR A 349 24.35 -4.90 16.27
CA TYR A 349 23.70 -5.41 15.06
C TYR A 349 23.61 -4.38 13.90
N PRO A 350 23.47 -3.05 14.10
CA PRO A 350 23.49 -2.11 12.98
C PRO A 350 24.83 -2.11 12.24
N PHE A 351 25.94 -2.22 12.98
CA PHE A 351 27.27 -2.33 12.38
C PHE A 351 27.40 -3.63 11.60
N VAL A 352 27.11 -4.78 12.24
CA VAL A 352 27.22 -6.10 11.61
C VAL A 352 26.33 -6.20 10.36
N THR A 353 25.12 -5.61 10.41
CA THR A 353 24.21 -5.54 9.26
C THR A 353 24.82 -4.73 8.13
N CYS A 354 25.33 -3.53 8.43
CA CYS A 354 25.94 -2.67 7.42
C CYS A 354 27.24 -3.25 6.84
N GLU A 355 28.04 -3.97 7.63
CA GLU A 355 29.20 -4.71 7.11
C GLU A 355 28.76 -5.78 6.12
N ASN A 356 27.74 -6.58 6.48
CA ASN A 356 27.24 -7.65 5.62
C ASN A 356 26.58 -7.13 4.34
N LEU A 357 25.96 -5.94 4.39
CA LEU A 357 25.29 -5.31 3.25
C LEU A 357 26.19 -4.34 2.48
N ASN A 358 27.42 -4.12 2.93
CA ASN A 358 28.31 -3.08 2.43
C ASN A 358 27.60 -1.71 2.36
N ALA A 359 26.97 -1.32 3.46
CA ALA A 359 26.18 -0.11 3.62
C ALA A 359 26.80 0.84 4.66
N ILE A 360 26.35 2.10 4.67
CA ILE A 360 26.75 3.13 5.62
C ILE A 360 25.76 3.12 6.79
N SER A 361 26.28 2.94 8.00
CA SER A 361 25.48 2.95 9.23
C SER A 361 25.30 4.37 9.76
N TYR A 362 24.08 4.93 9.63
CA TYR A 362 23.65 6.07 10.45
C TYR A 362 22.85 5.52 11.62
N ARG A 363 23.33 5.67 12.84
CA ARG A 363 22.67 5.05 14.00
C ARG A 363 22.44 6.04 15.12
N VAL A 364 21.27 5.91 15.73
CA VAL A 364 20.81 6.73 16.84
C VAL A 364 20.12 5.79 17.82
N GLY A 365 20.91 5.28 18.76
CA GLY A 365 20.42 4.40 19.81
C GLY A 365 20.66 5.02 21.18
N PHE A 366 19.69 4.87 22.07
CA PHE A 366 19.83 5.25 23.47
C PHE A 366 19.22 4.18 24.38
N GLY A 367 20.01 3.67 25.32
CA GLY A 367 19.57 2.69 26.29
C GLY A 367 18.29 3.11 27.02
N ALA A 368 17.45 2.13 27.38
CA ALA A 368 16.14 2.33 28.01
C ALA A 368 15.11 3.19 27.25
N GLN A 369 15.44 3.77 26.08
CA GLN A 369 14.50 4.59 25.32
C GLN A 369 13.36 3.75 24.75
N GLY A 370 12.16 4.32 24.75
CA GLY A 370 10.98 3.77 24.10
C GLY A 370 10.22 4.87 23.34
N VAL A 371 9.20 4.47 22.59
CA VAL A 371 8.30 5.43 21.93
C VAL A 371 7.42 6.17 22.96
N THR A 372 7.17 5.58 24.12
CA THR A 372 6.42 6.19 25.24
C THR A 372 7.29 6.48 26.47
N ASN A 373 8.60 6.20 26.40
CA ASN A 373 9.50 6.26 27.54
C ASN A 373 10.82 6.95 27.19
N GLY A 374 11.30 7.81 28.09
CA GLY A 374 12.61 8.46 27.95
C GLY A 374 13.77 7.47 28.06
N GLY A 375 14.90 7.80 27.45
CA GLY A 375 16.12 7.01 27.46
C GLY A 375 17.13 7.41 28.54
N SER A 376 18.09 6.52 28.76
CA SER A 376 19.32 6.76 29.50
C SER A 376 20.07 7.99 28.99
N GLY A 377 20.71 8.71 29.90
CA GLY A 377 21.43 9.96 29.59
C GLY A 377 20.53 11.17 29.38
N GLY A 378 19.30 11.13 29.91
CA GLY A 378 18.36 12.25 29.91
C GLY A 378 17.65 12.48 28.57
N VAL A 379 17.65 11.48 27.70
CA VAL A 379 17.06 11.55 26.36
C VAL A 379 15.54 11.43 26.49
N PRO A 380 14.74 12.24 25.76
CA PRO A 380 13.29 12.09 25.75
C PRO A 380 12.86 10.77 25.08
N GLU A 381 11.56 10.53 25.02
CA GLU A 381 10.99 9.50 24.14
C GLU A 381 11.36 9.75 22.67
N VAL A 382 11.13 8.76 21.79
CA VAL A 382 11.67 8.76 20.42
C VAL A 382 11.29 10.00 19.61
N LEU A 383 10.01 10.37 19.58
CA LEU A 383 9.51 11.37 18.63
C LEU A 383 10.22 12.74 18.77
N PRO A 384 10.36 13.35 19.97
CA PRO A 384 11.13 14.58 20.14
C PRO A 384 12.63 14.47 19.82
N MET A 385 13.20 13.26 19.82
CA MET A 385 14.61 13.03 19.57
C MET A 385 14.95 12.92 18.07
N LEU A 386 13.99 12.53 17.22
CA LEU A 386 14.26 12.28 15.79
C LEU A 386 14.93 13.47 15.10
N ASP A 387 14.47 14.69 15.37
CA ASP A 387 14.97 15.91 14.75
C ASP A 387 16.13 16.58 15.50
N LEU A 388 16.69 15.93 16.53
CA LEU A 388 17.66 16.52 17.44
C LEU A 388 18.88 15.62 17.68
N MET A 389 20.10 16.19 17.68
CA MET A 389 21.30 15.48 18.14
C MET A 389 21.47 15.52 19.67
N THR A 390 21.03 16.61 20.29
CA THR A 390 21.08 16.89 21.73
C THR A 390 19.85 17.74 22.09
N SER A 391 19.65 18.10 23.36
CA SER A 391 18.47 18.87 23.77
C SER A 391 18.30 20.23 23.07
N THR A 392 19.33 20.76 22.43
CA THR A 392 19.32 22.09 21.79
C THR A 392 19.81 22.09 20.35
N ARG A 393 20.28 20.95 19.82
CA ARG A 393 20.93 20.89 18.52
C ARG A 393 20.10 20.13 17.50
N PRO A 394 19.77 20.71 16.34
CA PRO A 394 19.05 20.01 15.28
C PRO A 394 19.89 18.85 14.74
N ALA A 395 19.23 17.75 14.41
CA ALA A 395 19.84 16.66 13.67
C ALA A 395 20.18 17.12 12.25
N PRO A 396 21.38 16.82 11.73
CA PRO A 396 21.67 16.98 10.31
C PRO A 396 20.75 16.06 9.50
N TYR A 397 20.23 16.59 8.39
CA TYR A 397 19.48 15.79 7.44
C TYR A 397 20.43 14.95 6.58
N TYR A 398 20.14 13.66 6.51
CA TYR A 398 20.69 12.75 5.51
C TYR A 398 19.52 12.05 4.85
N GLU A 399 19.64 11.73 3.57
CA GLU A 399 18.65 10.92 2.85
C GLU A 399 19.05 9.44 2.96
N PRO A 400 18.40 8.64 3.83
CA PRO A 400 18.64 7.21 3.94
C PRO A 400 17.92 6.44 2.83
N ASP A 401 18.50 5.31 2.41
CA ASP A 401 17.85 4.37 1.49
C ASP A 401 16.91 3.42 2.24
N LEU A 402 17.15 3.21 3.54
CA LEU A 402 16.34 2.38 4.43
C LEU A 402 16.36 2.96 5.84
N ILE A 403 15.21 2.96 6.51
CA ILE A 403 15.08 3.27 7.93
C ILE A 403 14.69 1.99 8.68
N VAL A 404 15.39 1.71 9.77
CA VAL A 404 15.10 0.61 10.69
C VAL A 404 14.76 1.20 12.05
N LEU A 405 13.53 0.95 12.51
CA LEU A 405 13.06 1.31 13.84
C LEU A 405 13.05 0.06 14.72
N ASN A 406 13.80 0.10 15.82
CA ASN A 406 13.85 -0.99 16.80
C ASN A 406 13.66 -0.43 18.21
N HIS A 407 12.41 -0.09 18.50
CA HIS A 407 11.90 0.35 19.80
C HIS A 407 10.68 -0.50 20.18
N GLY A 408 10.38 -0.58 21.47
CA GLY A 408 9.30 -1.41 22.01
C GLY A 408 9.68 -2.11 23.32
N THR A 409 10.97 -2.41 23.52
CA THR A 409 11.47 -3.14 24.69
C THR A 409 11.13 -2.43 26.00
N ASN A 410 11.27 -1.10 26.00
CA ASN A 410 11.17 -0.27 27.21
C ASN A 410 9.78 0.37 27.40
N ASP A 411 8.84 0.05 26.51
CA ASP A 411 7.50 0.63 26.49
C ASP A 411 6.48 -0.17 27.34
N GLY A 412 6.94 -1.24 28.01
CA GLY A 412 6.10 -2.07 28.89
C GLY A 412 5.29 -1.33 29.96
N PRO A 413 5.73 -0.18 30.51
CA PRO A 413 4.91 0.62 31.43
C PRO A 413 3.72 1.38 30.78
N GLY A 414 3.71 1.56 29.45
CA GLY A 414 2.67 2.27 28.71
C GLY A 414 1.43 1.41 28.44
N THR A 415 0.32 2.04 28.00
CA THR A 415 -0.84 1.30 27.48
C THR A 415 -0.65 0.96 26.01
N SER A 416 -1.36 -0.06 25.52
CA SER A 416 -1.33 -0.42 24.10
C SER A 416 -1.81 0.72 23.20
N GLU A 417 -2.82 1.49 23.65
CA GLU A 417 -3.31 2.64 22.89
C GLU A 417 -2.28 3.76 22.77
N ASP A 418 -1.56 4.11 23.86
CA ASP A 418 -0.51 5.13 23.82
C ASP A 418 0.69 4.67 22.97
N PHE A 419 1.08 3.40 23.12
CA PHE A 419 2.14 2.80 22.30
C PHE A 419 1.80 2.88 20.81
N ILE A 420 0.62 2.40 20.39
CA ILE A 420 0.20 2.42 18.99
C ILE A 420 0.14 3.86 18.46
N ALA A 421 -0.41 4.80 19.23
CA ALA A 421 -0.53 6.19 18.82
C ALA A 421 0.85 6.85 18.61
N LYS A 422 1.78 6.66 19.55
CA LYS A 422 3.13 7.24 19.47
C LYS A 422 4.02 6.54 18.44
N TYR A 423 3.93 5.21 18.32
CA TYR A 423 4.68 4.48 17.31
C TYR A 423 4.24 4.85 15.89
N ASN A 424 2.94 5.10 15.65
CA ASN A 424 2.46 5.57 14.34
C ASN A 424 2.85 7.02 14.01
N ALA A 425 3.22 7.83 15.02
CA ALA A 425 3.64 9.21 14.83
C ALA A 425 5.14 9.35 14.55
N VAL A 426 5.92 8.37 15.01
CA VAL A 426 7.34 8.15 14.64
C VAL A 426 7.40 7.64 13.20
#